data_AF-A0A1G9Q9Z9-F1
#
_entry.id   AF-A0A1G9Q9Z9-F1
#
_cell.length_a   1.000
_cell.length_b   1.000
_cell.length_c   1.000
_cell.angle_alpha   90.00
_cell.angle_beta   90.00
_cell.angle_gamma   90.00
#
_symmetry.space_group_name_H-M   'P 1'
#
loop_
_entity.id
_entity.type
_entity.pdbx_description
1 polymer ?
#
loop_
_entity_poly.entity_id
_entity_poly.type
_entity_poly.pdbx_seq_one_letter_code
_entity_poly.pdbx_strand_id
1 'polypeptide(L)'
;MRSELLLKLTGKYNEQDKEHFKQVELTGPHDYVLIELYKEQRQANPDMSRVTPELVQLEEKLFMLAVKKLQNQGLISGAVLESDENGMPYAVDLTGVKLTPAGVAYERHLG
;
A
#
# COMPACT_ATOMS: atom_id res chain seq x y z
N MET A 1 24.03 1.77 2.47
CA MET A 1 23.14 2.82 1.93
C MET A 1 21.67 2.35 1.81
N ARG A 2 21.14 1.58 2.77
CA ARG A 2 19.72 1.17 2.80
C ARG A 2 18.85 2.08 3.71
N SER A 3 19.48 2.88 4.57
CA SER A 3 18.80 3.60 5.66
C SER A 3 18.33 5.02 5.29
N GLU A 4 18.89 5.66 4.26
CA GLU A 4 18.55 7.06 3.94
C GLU A 4 17.23 7.20 3.17
N LEU A 5 16.85 6.20 2.37
CA LEU A 5 15.58 6.20 1.63
C LEU A 5 14.39 6.04 2.58
N LEU A 6 14.51 5.18 3.59
CA LEU A 6 13.50 5.00 4.64
C LEU A 6 13.28 6.30 5.43
N LEU A 7 14.37 7.00 5.78
CA LEU A 7 14.29 8.23 6.56
C LEU A 7 13.62 9.39 5.80
N LYS A 8 13.84 9.48 4.47
CA LYS A 8 13.21 10.51 3.62
C LYS A 8 11.72 10.28 3.41
N LEU A 9 11.29 9.02 3.33
CA LEU A 9 9.86 8.65 3.28
C LEU A 9 9.15 9.01 4.58
N THR A 10 9.76 8.74 5.75
CA THR A 10 9.18 9.09 7.06
C THR A 10 9.12 10.60 7.31
N GLY A 11 10.06 11.38 6.75
CA GLY A 11 10.13 12.83 6.97
C GLY A 11 9.05 13.64 6.26
N LYS A 12 8.66 13.24 5.03
CA LYS A 12 7.69 14.02 4.23
C LYS A 12 6.23 13.80 4.61
N TYR A 13 5.87 12.63 5.13
CA TYR A 13 4.50 12.35 5.58
C TYR A 13 4.13 13.06 6.90
N ASN A 14 5.13 13.47 7.69
CA ASN A 14 4.90 14.06 9.01
C ASN A 14 4.39 15.53 8.94
N GLU A 15 4.46 16.17 7.76
CA GLU A 15 4.05 17.56 7.59
C GLU A 15 2.62 17.75 7.04
N GLN A 16 2.02 16.75 6.38
CA GLN A 16 0.73 16.93 5.71
C GLN A 16 -0.50 16.50 6.52
N ASP A 17 -0.39 15.58 7.49
CA ASP A 17 -1.58 14.99 8.15
C ASP A 17 -1.54 15.07 9.69
N LYS A 18 -1.46 16.29 10.24
CA LYS A 18 -1.36 16.51 11.70
C LYS A 18 -2.61 16.17 12.53
N GLU A 19 -3.73 15.76 11.94
CA GLU A 19 -4.98 15.60 12.71
C GLU A 19 -5.61 14.20 12.76
N HIS A 20 -5.16 13.21 11.98
CA HIS A 20 -5.82 11.87 12.01
C HIS A 20 -4.92 10.66 12.31
N PHE A 21 -3.60 10.81 12.36
CA PHE A 21 -2.69 9.68 12.47
C PHE A 21 -1.77 9.82 13.69
N LYS A 22 -2.36 9.86 14.90
CA LYS A 22 -1.60 9.77 16.15
C LYS A 22 -1.34 8.30 16.48
N GLN A 23 -0.14 7.83 16.15
CA GLN A 23 0.46 6.52 16.52
C GLN A 23 0.43 5.40 15.47
N VAL A 24 0.66 5.73 14.20
CA VAL A 24 0.93 4.70 13.19
C VAL A 24 2.41 4.30 13.24
N GLU A 25 2.73 3.08 13.67
CA GLU A 25 4.04 2.47 13.39
C GLU A 25 4.07 2.01 11.92
N LEU A 26 4.32 2.95 11.00
CA LEU A 26 4.51 2.65 9.58
C LEU A 26 5.79 1.83 9.43
N THR A 27 5.63 0.54 9.17
CA THR A 27 6.73 -0.42 9.02
C THR A 27 7.32 -0.43 7.61
N GLY A 28 6.62 0.15 6.62
CA GLY A 28 7.18 0.41 5.29
C GLY A 28 6.16 0.83 4.22
N PRO A 29 6.58 0.91 2.95
CA PRO A 29 5.78 1.44 1.83
C PRO A 29 4.45 0.71 1.59
N HIS A 30 4.37 -0.58 1.94
CA HIS A 30 3.14 -1.38 1.89
C HIS A 30 2.00 -0.90 2.80
N ASP A 31 2.31 -0.26 3.94
CA ASP A 31 1.27 0.21 4.86
C ASP A 31 0.50 1.38 4.23
N TYR A 32 1.19 2.27 3.52
CA TYR A 32 0.57 3.36 2.75
C TYR A 32 -0.35 2.85 1.64
N VAL A 33 0.09 1.83 0.90
CA VAL A 33 -0.73 1.20 -0.14
C VAL A 33 -1.99 0.58 0.46
N LEU A 34 -1.88 -0.09 1.61
CA LEU A 34 -3.02 -0.69 2.27
C LEU A 34 -4.03 0.36 2.79
N ILE A 35 -3.54 1.47 3.34
CA ILE A 35 -4.38 2.59 3.82
C ILE A 35 -5.18 3.18 2.65
N GLU A 36 -4.55 3.46 1.51
CA GLU A 36 -5.26 4.02 0.36
C GLU A 36 -6.25 3.03 -0.25
N LEU A 37 -5.89 1.74 -0.35
CA LEU A 37 -6.84 0.70 -0.77
C LEU A 37 -8.05 0.61 0.18
N TYR A 38 -7.83 0.75 1.49
CA TYR A 38 -8.92 0.76 2.46
C TYR A 38 -9.83 2.00 2.33
N LYS A 39 -9.25 3.19 2.16
CA LYS A 39 -10.00 4.43 1.92
C LYS A 39 -10.87 4.31 0.67
N GLU A 40 -10.31 3.81 -0.42
CA GLU A 40 -11.02 3.59 -1.68
C GLU A 40 -12.16 2.57 -1.51
N GLN A 41 -11.94 1.47 -0.75
CA GLN A 41 -12.99 0.48 -0.48
C GLN A 41 -14.24 1.07 0.20
N ARG A 42 -14.07 2.14 0.99
CA ARG A 42 -15.14 2.77 1.77
C ARG A 42 -15.91 3.84 0.99
N GLN A 43 -15.47 4.18 -0.22
CA GLN A 43 -16.20 5.12 -1.07
C GLN A 43 -17.51 4.51 -1.56
N ALA A 44 -18.45 5.37 -1.95
CA ALA A 44 -19.75 4.92 -2.47
C ALA A 44 -19.62 4.09 -3.75
N ASN A 45 -18.60 4.37 -4.56
CA ASN A 45 -18.24 3.63 -5.77
C ASN A 45 -16.75 3.25 -5.69
N PRO A 46 -16.40 2.14 -5.04
CA PRO A 46 -15.00 1.76 -4.82
C PRO A 46 -14.35 1.35 -6.13
N ASP A 47 -13.20 1.95 -6.42
CA ASP A 47 -12.40 1.65 -7.61
C ASP A 47 -10.91 1.60 -7.28
N MET A 48 -10.42 0.39 -7.00
CA MET A 48 -9.04 0.15 -6.58
C MET A 48 -8.00 0.52 -7.64
N SER A 49 -8.40 0.64 -8.91
CA SER A 49 -7.48 1.08 -9.98
C SER A 49 -7.03 2.52 -9.81
N ARG A 50 -7.73 3.31 -8.98
CA ARG A 50 -7.36 4.69 -8.63
C ARG A 50 -6.19 4.76 -7.65
N VAL A 51 -5.89 3.67 -6.95
CA VAL A 51 -4.71 3.60 -6.09
C VAL A 51 -3.49 3.39 -6.99
N THR A 52 -2.86 4.48 -7.39
CA THR A 52 -1.67 4.47 -8.26
C THR A 52 -0.40 4.73 -7.45
N PRO A 53 0.80 4.40 -7.98
CA PRO A 53 2.07 4.72 -7.34
C PRO A 53 2.21 6.20 -7.01
N GLU A 54 1.71 7.09 -7.86
CA GLU A 54 1.76 8.54 -7.69
C GLU A 54 0.89 9.00 -6.52
N LEU A 55 -0.29 8.41 -6.34
CA LEU A 55 -1.20 8.72 -5.24
C LEU A 55 -0.53 8.45 -3.88
N VAL A 56 0.16 7.32 -3.76
CA VAL A 56 0.89 6.93 -2.56
C VAL A 56 2.32 7.49 -2.51
N GLN A 57 2.71 8.31 -3.48
CA GLN A 57 4.05 8.90 -3.61
C GLN A 57 5.19 7.86 -3.57
N LEU A 58 4.96 6.70 -4.17
CA LEU A 58 5.96 5.63 -4.29
C LEU A 58 6.46 5.50 -5.72
N GLU A 59 7.72 5.08 -5.86
CA GLU A 59 8.21 4.59 -7.15
C GLU A 59 7.43 3.35 -7.58
N GLU A 60 7.13 3.23 -8.88
CA GLU A 60 6.34 2.15 -9.45
C GLU A 60 6.83 0.75 -9.03
N LYS A 61 8.15 0.54 -9.01
CA LYS A 61 8.74 -0.72 -8.53
C LYS A 61 8.47 -0.99 -7.04
N LEU A 62 8.53 0.04 -6.20
CA LEU A 62 8.23 -0.08 -4.77
C LEU A 62 6.75 -0.33 -4.55
N PHE A 63 5.89 0.30 -5.35
CA PHE A 63 4.45 0.06 -5.35
C PHE A 63 4.10 -1.38 -5.69
N MET A 64 4.65 -1.91 -6.79
CA MET A 64 4.42 -3.30 -7.19
C MET A 64 4.92 -4.30 -6.14
N LEU A 65 6.09 -4.05 -5.55
CA LEU A 65 6.61 -4.85 -4.44
C LEU A 65 5.73 -4.77 -3.19
N ALA A 66 5.18 -3.59 -2.89
CA ALA A 66 4.24 -3.39 -1.80
C ALA A 66 2.94 -4.19 -2.02
N VAL A 67 2.32 -4.10 -3.20
CA VAL A 67 1.11 -4.88 -3.53
C VAL A 67 1.39 -6.38 -3.43
N LYS A 68 2.52 -6.85 -4.00
CA LYS A 68 2.95 -8.25 -3.89
C LYS A 68 3.11 -8.68 -2.43
N LYS A 69 3.69 -7.83 -1.59
CA LYS A 69 3.86 -8.11 -0.16
C LYS A 69 2.51 -8.21 0.56
N LEU A 70 1.60 -7.26 0.32
CA LEU A 70 0.25 -7.27 0.91
C LEU A 70 -0.55 -8.52 0.50
N GLN A 71 -0.43 -8.94 -0.77
CA GLN A 71 -1.08 -10.15 -1.26
C GLN A 71 -0.46 -11.41 -0.63
N ASN A 72 0.88 -11.48 -0.53
CA ASN A 72 1.56 -12.60 0.12
C ASN A 72 1.26 -12.70 1.63
N GLN A 73 1.02 -11.57 2.29
CA GLN A 73 0.58 -11.51 3.68
C GLN A 73 -0.91 -11.82 3.86
N GLY A 74 -1.66 -12.01 2.77
CA GLY A 74 -3.09 -12.26 2.80
C GLY A 74 -3.93 -11.07 3.28
N LEU A 75 -3.38 -9.85 3.23
CA LEU A 75 -4.07 -8.62 3.62
C LEU A 75 -4.99 -8.12 2.49
N ILE A 76 -4.61 -8.41 1.25
CA ILE A 76 -5.43 -8.14 0.06
C ILE A 76 -5.57 -9.43 -0.76
N SER A 77 -6.59 -9.47 -1.60
CA SER A 77 -6.88 -10.57 -2.51
C SER A 77 -7.30 -10.03 -3.88
N GLY A 78 -7.09 -10.81 -4.93
CA GLY A 78 -7.55 -10.46 -6.27
C GLY A 78 -6.64 -9.51 -7.06
N ALA A 79 -5.41 -9.23 -6.58
CA ALA A 79 -4.44 -8.51 -7.40
C ALA A 79 -3.81 -9.47 -8.41
N VAL A 80 -3.78 -9.05 -9.67
CA VAL A 80 -3.08 -9.79 -10.73
C VAL A 80 -1.69 -9.18 -10.83
N LEU A 81 -0.67 -9.97 -10.52
CA LEU A 81 0.73 -9.57 -10.53
C LEU A 81 1.44 -10.36 -11.62
N GLU A 82 1.98 -9.67 -12.61
CA GLU A 82 2.88 -10.29 -13.57
C GLU A 82 4.31 -10.16 -13.05
N SER A 83 5.04 -11.26 -12.99
CA SER A 83 6.41 -11.32 -12.47
C SER A 83 7.36 -11.93 -13.49
N ASP A 84 8.60 -11.46 -13.47
CA ASP A 84 9.68 -12.04 -14.28
C ASP A 84 10.15 -13.40 -13.75
N GLU A 85 11.13 -14.00 -14.43
CA GLU A 85 11.74 -15.28 -14.04
C GLU A 85 12.40 -15.27 -12.66
N ASN A 86 12.75 -14.09 -12.13
CA ASN A 86 13.32 -13.91 -10.79
C ASN A 86 12.23 -13.67 -9.73
N GLY A 87 10.96 -13.65 -10.12
CA GLY A 87 9.84 -13.34 -9.24
C GLY A 87 9.76 -11.85 -8.89
N MET A 88 10.34 -10.95 -9.67
CA MET A 88 10.14 -9.50 -9.52
C MET A 88 8.89 -9.06 -10.28
N PRO A 89 7.93 -8.38 -9.63
CA PRO A 89 6.74 -7.92 -10.32
C PRO A 89 7.11 -6.78 -11.30
N TYR A 90 6.62 -6.88 -12.53
CA TYR A 90 6.80 -5.86 -13.58
C TYR A 90 5.47 -5.23 -14.03
N ALA A 91 4.34 -5.84 -13.70
CA ALA A 91 3.02 -5.26 -13.88
C ALA A 91 2.10 -5.67 -12.73
N VAL A 92 1.17 -4.78 -12.37
CA VAL A 92 0.15 -5.03 -11.36
C VAL A 92 -1.20 -4.49 -11.83
N ASP A 93 -2.23 -5.31 -11.69
CA ASP A 93 -3.62 -4.91 -11.92
C ASP A 93 -4.39 -5.05 -10.60
N LEU A 94 -5.03 -3.94 -10.23
CA LEU A 94 -5.78 -3.77 -8.99
C LEU A 94 -7.30 -3.81 -9.20
N THR A 95 -7.81 -3.91 -10.42
CA THR A 95 -9.26 -3.82 -10.70
C THR A 95 -10.06 -4.89 -9.94
N GLY A 96 -9.49 -6.07 -9.69
CA GLY A 96 -10.11 -7.15 -8.93
C GLY A 96 -9.83 -7.12 -7.41
N VAL A 97 -9.09 -6.12 -6.92
CA VAL A 97 -8.56 -6.14 -5.56
C VAL A 97 -9.62 -5.89 -4.50
N LYS A 98 -9.55 -6.66 -3.43
CA LYS A 98 -10.35 -6.49 -2.23
C LYS A 98 -9.49 -6.68 -0.99
N LEU A 99 -9.69 -5.86 0.03
CA LEU A 99 -9.10 -6.12 1.33
C LEU A 99 -9.75 -7.36 1.96
N THR A 100 -8.92 -8.20 2.56
CA THR A 100 -9.40 -9.33 3.36
C THR A 100 -9.79 -8.86 4.76
N PRO A 101 -10.50 -9.67 5.55
CA PRO A 101 -10.74 -9.36 6.96
C PRO A 101 -9.45 -9.10 7.74
N ALA A 102 -8.35 -9.77 7.38
CA ALA A 102 -7.02 -9.54 7.96
C ALA A 102 -6.45 -8.18 7.58
N GLY A 103 -6.61 -7.75 6.32
CA GLY A 103 -6.20 -6.41 5.86
C GLY A 103 -6.94 -5.29 6.57
N VAL A 104 -8.25 -5.44 6.76
CA VAL A 104 -9.07 -4.46 7.51
C VAL A 104 -8.69 -4.43 8.99
N ALA A 105 -8.43 -5.59 9.60
CA ALA A 105 -7.98 -5.65 11.00
C ALA A 105 -6.58 -5.06 11.20
N TYR A 106 -5.69 -5.24 10.23
CA TYR A 106 -4.35 -4.65 10.25
C TYR A 106 -4.39 -3.12 10.11
N GLU A 107 -5.28 -2.58 9.28
CA GLU A 107 -5.50 -1.12 9.22
C GLU A 107 -5.95 -0.55 10.58
N ARG A 108 -6.85 -1.24 11.29
CA ARG A 108 -7.26 -0.85 12.66
C ARG A 108 -6.14 -0.93 13.70
N HIS A 109 -5.06 -1.64 13.40
CA HIS A 109 -3.88 -1.69 14.26
C HIS A 109 -2.87 -0.60 13.90
N LEU A 110 -2.91 -0.13 12.64
CA LEU A 110 -2.15 1.02 12.18
C LEU A 110 -2.77 2.35 12.66
N GLY A 111 -4.10 2.42 12.85
CA GLY A 111 -4.84 3.61 13.32
C GLY A 111 -5.20 3.60 14.80
#